data_AF-A0A7Z7LST5-F1
#
_entry.id   AF-A0A7Z7LST5-F1
#
_cell.length_a   1.000
_cell.length_b   1.000
_cell.length_c   1.000
_cell.angle_alpha   90.00
_cell.angle_beta   90.00
_cell.angle_gamma   90.00
#
_symmetry.space_group_name_H-M   'P 1'
#
loop_
_entity.id
_entity.type
_entity.pdbx_description
1 polymer ?
#
loop_
_entity_poly.entity_id
_entity_poly.type
_entity_poly.pdbx_seq_one_letter_code
_entity_poly.pdbx_strand_id
1 'polypeptide(L)'
;MEYKTIFGIFFKSGITKTIELFSQTEFQLLVDKNSILSVFERTIFDLHDTPIILTDKIILNINKFISDISEDNPQILELQKYFNQLKKGDILFVIPDIDKFTSEQNLDIYAKVETYFRNDPNFGNKFKFYTQDCNNSYYAETFGMNRIIIGNKKHCRFCNKTINEGAMFKKKSHAISEALGNKRIISIEECDDCNNKFSMSIEPDIVKYFSLHRNYWSIKGKGGVKNIRGNNFSLKKEDIHKLNIIASDKIFSKKGIHNFELDLGYINFQNIYRALCKFFISVVPESYLENFRETIEWINCNKSLKKLPTIAQVETDKCVEHPHIICHIKKDKNLELPYAFCEFYFSSLLLVYIIPITKEDKILEKKFSYEEIFEKFWNSNEAKFFSLFKDWDFKSFNDDFSINYKRNIEIDAESKTITLI
;
A
#
# COMPACT_ATOMS: atom_id res chain seq x y z
N MET A 1 5.07 26.50 23.53
CA MET A 1 4.71 25.14 23.05
C MET A 1 4.28 25.32 21.60
N GLU A 2 4.79 24.52 20.67
CA GLU A 2 4.28 24.52 19.29
C GLU A 2 2.96 23.74 19.25
N TYR A 3 1.90 24.38 18.79
CA TYR A 3 0.58 23.79 18.59
C TYR A 3 0.48 23.25 17.16
N LYS A 4 -0.11 22.06 17.00
CA LYS A 4 -0.18 21.33 15.71
C LYS A 4 -1.63 21.16 15.27
N THR A 5 -1.96 21.52 14.02
CA THR A 5 -3.23 21.18 13.37
C THR A 5 -2.96 20.43 12.07
N ILE A 6 -3.70 19.34 11.85
CA ILE A 6 -3.51 18.47 10.70
C ILE A 6 -4.76 18.48 9.80
N PHE A 7 -4.59 18.84 8.53
CA PHE A 7 -5.64 18.78 7.51
C PHE A 7 -5.39 17.64 6.54
N GLY A 8 -6.40 16.80 6.31
CA GLY A 8 -6.39 15.81 5.23
C GLY A 8 -7.03 16.39 3.97
N ILE A 9 -6.27 16.40 2.87
CA ILE A 9 -6.76 16.78 1.55
C ILE A 9 -6.80 15.56 0.63
N PHE A 10 -7.96 15.30 0.02
CA PHE A 10 -8.14 14.23 -0.97
C PHE A 10 -8.42 14.80 -2.34
N PHE A 11 -7.68 14.30 -3.34
CA PHE A 11 -7.81 14.69 -4.74
C PHE A 11 -8.40 13.57 -5.61
N LYS A 12 -9.03 13.93 -6.72
CA LYS A 12 -9.59 13.00 -7.73
C LYS A 12 -8.57 12.02 -8.31
N SER A 13 -7.28 12.31 -8.22
CA SER A 13 -6.20 11.40 -8.59
C SER A 13 -5.98 10.25 -7.59
N GLY A 14 -6.74 10.16 -6.50
CA GLY A 14 -6.54 9.18 -5.42
C GLY A 14 -5.35 9.49 -4.51
N ILE A 15 -4.73 10.66 -4.68
CA ILE A 15 -3.64 11.12 -3.82
C ILE A 15 -4.23 11.78 -2.58
N THR A 16 -3.92 11.22 -1.41
CA THR A 16 -4.14 11.88 -0.13
C THR A 16 -2.89 12.66 0.26
N LYS A 17 -3.08 13.90 0.70
CA LYS A 17 -2.03 14.74 1.26
C LYS A 17 -2.47 15.24 2.63
N THR A 18 -1.63 14.95 3.62
CA THR A 18 -1.78 15.51 4.95
C THR A 18 -0.93 16.76 5.07
N ILE A 19 -1.52 17.83 5.61
CA ILE A 19 -0.86 19.12 5.87
C ILE A 19 -0.79 19.28 7.37
N GLU A 20 0.39 19.55 7.88
CA GLU A 20 0.60 19.87 9.28
C GLU A 20 0.96 21.34 9.39
N LEU A 21 0.22 22.08 10.20
CA LEU A 21 0.47 23.49 10.49
C LEU A 21 0.91 23.63 11.94
N PHE A 22 1.96 24.40 12.14
CA PHE A 22 2.58 24.63 13.44
C PHE A 22 2.46 26.11 13.80
N SER A 23 1.94 26.38 15.01
CA SER A 23 1.80 27.74 15.53
C SER A 23 2.45 27.87 16.90
N GLN A 24 3.00 29.04 17.21
CA GLN A 24 3.57 29.35 18.53
C GLN A 24 2.50 29.67 19.58
N THR A 25 1.26 29.97 19.16
CA THR A 25 0.15 30.31 20.06
C THR A 25 -1.18 29.67 19.63
N GLU A 26 -1.95 29.18 20.60
CA GLU A 26 -3.26 28.56 20.35
C GLU A 26 -4.24 29.49 19.62
N PHE A 27 -4.12 30.81 19.85
CA PHE A 27 -4.93 31.82 19.17
C PHE A 27 -4.58 31.93 17.67
N GLN A 28 -3.30 31.96 17.31
CA GLN A 28 -2.89 31.91 15.89
C GLN A 28 -3.34 30.61 15.24
N LEU A 29 -3.34 29.48 15.97
CA LEU A 29 -3.85 28.21 15.44
C LEU A 29 -5.35 28.25 15.13
N LEU A 30 -6.15 28.86 16.00
CA LEU A 30 -7.57 29.11 15.77
C LEU A 30 -7.78 30.07 14.59
N VAL A 31 -6.96 31.11 14.47
CA VAL A 31 -6.98 32.04 13.33
C VAL A 31 -6.56 31.33 12.04
N ASP A 32 -5.54 30.49 12.03
CA ASP A 32 -5.09 29.74 10.85
C ASP A 32 -6.12 28.68 10.44
N LYS A 33 -6.70 27.96 11.41
CA LYS A 33 -7.80 27.03 11.19
C LYS A 33 -9.00 27.76 10.59
N ASN A 34 -9.41 28.88 11.19
CA ASN A 34 -10.50 29.70 10.67
C ASN A 34 -10.12 30.41 9.37
N SER A 35 -8.85 30.66 9.07
CA SER A 35 -8.41 31.32 7.83
C SER A 35 -8.42 30.34 6.67
N ILE A 36 -7.89 29.12 6.87
CA ILE A 36 -8.04 28.00 5.92
C ILE A 36 -9.50 27.71 5.70
N LEU A 37 -10.26 27.54 6.78
CA LEU A 37 -11.69 27.35 6.67
C LEU A 37 -12.32 28.55 5.98
N SER A 38 -11.99 29.82 6.26
CA SER A 38 -12.57 31.00 5.60
C SER A 38 -12.35 31.07 4.08
N VAL A 39 -11.22 30.54 3.59
CA VAL A 39 -10.93 30.39 2.15
C VAL A 39 -11.93 29.45 1.50
N PHE A 40 -12.35 28.41 2.22
CA PHE A 40 -13.31 27.40 1.79
C PHE A 40 -14.78 27.73 2.18
N GLU A 41 -15.02 28.36 3.34
CA GLU A 41 -16.30 28.72 3.96
C GLU A 41 -16.97 29.87 3.22
N ARG A 42 -16.21 30.83 2.65
CA ARG A 42 -16.82 31.87 1.78
C ARG A 42 -17.37 31.30 0.47
N THR A 43 -17.27 29.99 0.24
CA THR A 43 -17.84 29.28 -0.91
C THR A 43 -18.75 28.11 -0.51
N ILE A 44 -18.94 27.80 0.78
CA ILE A 44 -19.63 26.57 1.21
C ILE A 44 -20.42 26.85 2.50
N PHE A 45 -21.74 26.93 2.36
CA PHE A 45 -22.65 26.60 3.45
C PHE A 45 -22.47 25.10 3.74
N ASP A 46 -22.20 24.78 5.00
CA ASP A 46 -22.13 23.43 5.59
C ASP A 46 -20.88 22.61 5.24
N LEU A 47 -19.75 23.03 5.81
CA LEU A 47 -18.70 22.10 6.22
C LEU A 47 -19.31 21.03 7.13
N HIS A 48 -19.54 19.83 6.58
CA HIS A 48 -19.22 18.56 7.25
C HIS A 48 -19.31 17.33 6.32
N ASP A 49 -19.91 17.39 5.12
CA ASP A 49 -20.13 16.17 4.31
C ASP A 49 -20.11 16.34 2.77
N THR A 50 -19.85 17.54 2.24
CA THR A 50 -19.94 17.81 0.79
C THR A 50 -18.58 18.19 0.21
N PRO A 51 -18.13 17.56 -0.89
CA PRO A 51 -16.88 17.93 -1.53
C PRO A 51 -16.92 19.32 -2.15
N ILE A 52 -15.77 19.96 -2.20
CA ILE A 52 -15.55 21.25 -2.84
C ILE A 52 -15.27 21.02 -4.33
N ILE A 53 -16.10 21.57 -5.22
CA ILE A 53 -15.82 21.60 -6.66
C ILE A 53 -15.03 22.87 -6.97
N LEU A 54 -13.81 22.72 -7.48
CA LEU A 54 -12.93 23.85 -7.73
C LEU A 54 -13.48 24.76 -8.84
N THR A 55 -13.68 26.02 -8.49
CA THR A 55 -14.00 27.11 -9.41
C THR A 55 -12.80 28.04 -9.53
N ASP A 56 -12.77 28.87 -10.56
CA ASP A 56 -11.70 29.87 -10.76
C ASP A 56 -11.56 30.79 -9.53
N LYS A 57 -12.69 31.14 -8.89
CA LYS A 57 -12.74 31.92 -7.65
C LYS A 57 -12.07 31.19 -6.47
N ILE A 58 -12.33 29.89 -6.30
CA ILE A 58 -11.73 29.08 -5.23
C ILE A 58 -10.22 28.96 -5.45
N ILE A 59 -9.77 28.69 -6.67
CA ILE A 59 -8.35 28.59 -7.00
C ILE A 59 -7.63 29.91 -6.69
N LEU A 60 -8.22 31.05 -7.08
CA LEU A 60 -7.66 32.38 -6.75
C LEU A 60 -7.58 32.62 -5.24
N ASN A 61 -8.62 32.26 -4.49
CA ASN A 61 -8.64 32.42 -3.04
C ASN A 61 -7.57 31.58 -2.35
N ILE A 62 -7.38 30.32 -2.78
CA ILE A 62 -6.34 29.43 -2.26
C ILE A 62 -4.95 30.01 -2.53
N ASN A 63 -4.70 30.47 -3.75
CA ASN A 63 -3.41 31.07 -4.11
C ASN A 63 -3.11 32.34 -3.31
N LYS A 64 -4.12 33.19 -3.10
CA LYS A 64 -4.00 34.38 -2.27
C LYS A 64 -3.66 34.01 -0.82
N PHE A 65 -4.40 33.06 -0.24
CA PHE A 65 -4.17 32.58 1.10
C PHE A 65 -2.76 32.02 1.30
N ILE A 66 -2.28 31.18 0.37
CA ILE A 66 -0.92 30.64 0.41
C ILE A 66 0.11 31.77 0.41
N SER A 67 -0.10 32.80 -0.43
CA SER A 67 0.78 33.98 -0.46
C SER A 67 0.81 34.69 0.89
N ASP A 68 -0.36 34.96 1.47
CA ASP A 68 -0.54 35.78 2.69
C ASP A 68 0.14 35.17 3.93
N ILE A 69 0.33 33.84 3.97
CA ILE A 69 0.89 33.12 5.14
C ILE A 69 2.25 32.47 4.88
N SER A 70 2.72 32.50 3.63
CA SER A 70 3.98 31.83 3.24
C SER A 70 5.22 32.42 3.92
N GLU A 71 5.16 33.69 4.35
CA GLU A 71 6.25 34.35 5.06
C GLU A 71 6.51 33.71 6.42
N ASP A 72 5.45 33.45 7.19
CA ASP A 72 5.54 32.83 8.52
C ASP A 72 5.61 31.30 8.46
N ASN A 73 5.09 30.70 7.39
CA ASN A 73 5.00 29.25 7.21
C ASN A 73 5.51 28.79 5.83
N PRO A 74 6.84 28.77 5.59
CA PRO A 74 7.40 28.43 4.28
C PRO A 74 7.00 27.03 3.77
N GLN A 75 6.64 26.11 4.67
CA GLN A 75 6.19 24.76 4.32
C GLN A 75 4.88 24.77 3.49
N ILE A 76 4.06 25.82 3.62
CA ILE A 76 2.81 25.98 2.87
C ILE A 76 3.08 26.20 1.37
N LEU A 77 4.25 26.69 0.97
CA LEU A 77 4.62 26.83 -0.45
C LEU A 77 4.68 25.48 -1.18
N GLU A 78 4.89 24.37 -0.47
CA GLU A 78 4.75 23.05 -1.09
C GLU A 78 3.34 22.82 -1.62
N LEU A 79 2.31 23.35 -0.97
CA LEU A 79 0.91 23.24 -1.39
C LEU A 79 0.63 23.99 -2.67
N GLN A 80 1.29 25.13 -2.88
CA GLN A 80 1.13 25.90 -4.11
C GLN A 80 1.45 25.04 -5.33
N LYS A 81 2.50 24.20 -5.25
CA LYS A 81 2.85 23.28 -6.34
C LYS A 81 1.73 22.28 -6.66
N TYR A 82 0.93 21.88 -5.68
CA TYR A 82 -0.18 20.94 -5.88
C TYR A 82 -1.45 21.66 -6.33
N PHE A 83 -1.83 22.76 -5.69
CA PHE A 83 -2.99 23.55 -6.11
C PHE A 83 -2.83 24.10 -7.53
N ASN A 84 -1.61 24.44 -7.95
CA ASN A 84 -1.32 24.82 -9.33
C ASN A 84 -1.51 23.70 -10.36
N GLN A 85 -1.56 22.43 -9.92
CA GLN A 85 -1.86 21.29 -10.80
C GLN A 85 -3.37 21.06 -10.95
N LEU A 86 -4.18 21.62 -10.04
CA LEU A 86 -5.62 21.43 -10.03
C LEU A 86 -6.29 22.34 -11.06
N LYS A 87 -7.36 21.83 -11.66
CA LYS A 87 -8.13 22.50 -12.70
C LYS A 87 -9.54 22.78 -12.21
N LYS A 88 -10.19 23.73 -12.86
CA LYS A 88 -11.62 23.96 -12.71
C LYS A 88 -12.39 22.65 -12.89
N GLY A 89 -13.27 22.33 -11.94
CA GLY A 89 -14.05 21.09 -11.92
C GLY A 89 -13.42 19.94 -11.14
N ASP A 90 -12.16 20.06 -10.68
CA ASP A 90 -11.60 19.08 -9.76
C ASP A 90 -12.32 19.10 -8.41
N ILE A 91 -12.35 17.93 -7.77
CA ILE A 91 -13.06 17.69 -6.51
C ILE A 91 -12.03 17.63 -5.38
N LEU A 92 -12.29 18.39 -4.31
CA LEU A 92 -11.44 18.52 -3.14
C LEU A 92 -12.23 18.18 -1.88
N PHE A 93 -11.72 17.28 -1.05
CA PHE A 93 -12.22 17.08 0.32
C PHE A 93 -11.23 17.70 1.30
N VAL A 94 -11.73 18.46 2.27
CA VAL A 94 -10.94 19.05 3.35
C VAL A 94 -11.45 18.50 4.67
N ILE A 95 -10.59 17.77 5.38
CA ILE A 95 -10.94 17.10 6.64
C ILE A 95 -10.07 17.68 7.74
N PRO A 96 -10.62 18.59 8.58
CA PRO A 96 -9.87 19.18 9.68
C PRO A 96 -9.66 18.15 10.79
N ASP A 97 -8.54 18.27 11.51
CA ASP A 97 -8.22 17.43 12.67
C ASP A 97 -8.23 15.92 12.34
N ILE A 98 -7.73 15.54 11.15
CA ILE A 98 -7.80 14.15 10.65
C ILE A 98 -7.14 13.13 11.60
N ASP A 99 -6.19 13.58 12.41
CA ASP A 99 -5.48 12.79 13.41
C ASP A 99 -6.29 12.48 14.67
N LYS A 100 -7.41 13.17 14.89
CA LYS A 100 -8.30 12.93 16.05
C LYS A 100 -9.39 11.89 15.76
N PHE A 101 -9.58 11.47 14.51
CA PHE A 101 -10.58 10.49 14.16
C PHE A 101 -10.16 9.07 14.56
N THR A 102 -11.13 8.29 15.03
CA THR A 102 -10.94 6.85 15.24
C THR A 102 -10.75 6.12 13.91
N SER A 103 -10.23 4.90 13.93
CA SER A 103 -10.11 4.07 12.71
C SER A 103 -11.46 3.87 12.00
N GLU A 104 -12.54 3.70 12.76
CA GLU A 104 -13.90 3.57 12.24
C GLU A 104 -14.37 4.85 11.53
N GLN A 105 -14.13 6.02 12.14
CA GLN A 105 -14.48 7.29 11.51
C GLN A 105 -13.64 7.57 10.25
N ASN A 106 -12.37 7.18 10.24
CA ASN A 106 -11.51 7.28 9.05
C ASN A 106 -12.00 6.38 7.91
N LEU A 107 -12.50 5.18 8.20
CA LEU A 107 -13.12 4.29 7.21
C LEU A 107 -14.43 4.87 6.65
N ASP A 108 -15.26 5.47 7.50
CA ASP A 108 -16.48 6.17 7.09
C ASP A 108 -16.21 7.34 6.16
N ILE A 109 -15.18 8.14 6.49
CA ILE A 109 -14.66 9.21 5.63
C ILE A 109 -14.23 8.65 4.27
N TYR A 110 -13.43 7.57 4.28
CA TYR A 110 -12.95 6.95 3.05
C TYR A 110 -14.10 6.45 2.18
N ALA A 111 -15.08 5.74 2.77
CA ALA A 111 -16.24 5.23 2.08
C ALA A 111 -17.06 6.36 1.41
N LYS A 112 -17.19 7.51 2.08
CA LYS A 112 -17.83 8.71 1.53
C LYS A 112 -17.03 9.27 0.36
N VAL A 113 -15.72 9.47 0.52
CA VAL A 113 -14.83 9.99 -0.53
C VAL A 113 -14.89 9.10 -1.78
N GLU A 114 -14.85 7.78 -1.61
CA GLU A 114 -14.98 6.80 -2.70
C GLU A 114 -16.34 6.84 -3.40
N THR A 115 -17.43 7.08 -2.67
CA THR A 115 -18.78 7.23 -3.24
C THR A 115 -18.79 8.32 -4.31
N TYR A 116 -18.16 9.46 -4.02
CA TYR A 116 -18.03 10.56 -4.98
C TYR A 116 -17.07 10.22 -6.13
N PHE A 117 -15.92 9.60 -5.85
CA PHE A 117 -14.96 9.27 -6.91
C PHE A 117 -15.48 8.22 -7.88
N ARG A 118 -16.22 7.23 -7.38
CA ARG A 118 -16.84 6.19 -8.20
C ARG A 118 -18.11 6.65 -8.90
N ASN A 119 -18.64 7.82 -8.54
CA ASN A 119 -19.94 8.30 -8.99
C ASN A 119 -21.06 7.25 -8.74
N ASP A 120 -20.94 6.48 -7.66
CA ASP A 120 -21.93 5.48 -7.23
C ASP A 120 -22.47 5.94 -5.85
N PRO A 121 -23.67 6.55 -5.79
CA PRO A 121 -24.23 7.08 -4.55
C PRO A 121 -24.49 6.00 -3.49
N ASN A 122 -24.52 4.72 -3.87
CA ASN A 122 -24.72 3.61 -2.96
C ASN A 122 -23.41 2.97 -2.50
N PHE A 123 -22.26 3.39 -3.03
CA PHE A 123 -20.98 2.76 -2.71
C PHE A 123 -20.68 2.79 -1.22
N GLY A 124 -20.86 3.92 -0.54
CA GLY A 124 -20.59 4.02 0.90
C GLY A 124 -21.42 3.04 1.72
N ASN A 125 -22.71 2.87 1.40
CA ASN A 125 -23.59 1.91 2.06
C ASN A 125 -23.20 0.47 1.73
N LYS A 126 -22.88 0.18 0.47
CA LYS A 126 -22.35 -1.13 0.06
C LYS A 126 -21.07 -1.42 0.85
N PHE A 127 -20.10 -0.51 0.82
CA PHE A 127 -18.82 -0.64 1.51
C PHE A 127 -19.03 -0.99 2.97
N LYS A 128 -19.82 -0.19 3.70
CA LYS A 128 -20.16 -0.46 5.11
C LYS A 128 -20.76 -1.85 5.30
N PHE A 129 -21.76 -2.22 4.49
CA PHE A 129 -22.41 -3.53 4.55
C PHE A 129 -21.42 -4.67 4.31
N TYR A 130 -20.55 -4.55 3.31
CA TYR A 130 -19.57 -5.57 2.93
C TYR A 130 -18.38 -5.67 3.90
N THR A 131 -18.07 -4.61 4.65
CA THR A 131 -16.95 -4.60 5.62
C THR A 131 -17.38 -4.81 7.07
N GLN A 132 -18.68 -4.75 7.39
CA GLN A 132 -19.17 -4.78 8.77
C GLN A 132 -18.74 -6.03 9.53
N ASP A 133 -18.92 -7.21 8.94
CA ASP A 133 -18.56 -8.49 9.57
C ASP A 133 -17.04 -8.55 9.82
N CYS A 134 -16.24 -8.13 8.82
CA CYS A 134 -14.79 -8.04 8.96
C CYS A 134 -14.38 -7.10 10.12
N ASN A 135 -14.98 -5.90 10.17
CA ASN A 135 -14.70 -4.91 11.21
C ASN A 135 -15.13 -5.39 12.60
N ASN A 136 -16.14 -6.28 12.70
CA ASN A 136 -16.54 -6.87 13.97
C ASN A 136 -15.53 -7.91 14.46
N SER A 137 -14.97 -8.72 13.55
CA SER A 137 -14.04 -9.79 13.90
C SER A 137 -12.57 -9.40 13.90
N TYR A 138 -12.19 -8.31 13.23
CA TYR A 138 -10.79 -7.88 13.06
C TYR A 138 -10.57 -6.41 13.45
N TYR A 139 -9.43 -6.14 14.08
CA TYR A 139 -8.82 -4.82 14.10
C TYR A 139 -8.10 -4.63 12.76
N ALA A 140 -8.48 -3.58 12.01
CA ALA A 140 -7.85 -3.20 10.76
C ALA A 140 -7.05 -1.91 10.94
N GLU A 141 -5.79 -1.91 10.50
CA GLU A 141 -4.94 -0.72 10.50
C GLU A 141 -4.23 -0.56 9.15
N THR A 142 -4.25 0.66 8.61
CA THR A 142 -3.70 0.96 7.27
C THR A 142 -2.36 1.68 7.37
N PHE A 143 -1.36 1.22 6.63
CA PHE A 143 -0.02 1.80 6.59
C PHE A 143 0.42 2.08 5.16
N GLY A 144 1.05 3.24 4.91
CA GLY A 144 1.57 3.63 3.59
C GLY A 144 0.69 4.62 2.82
N MET A 145 -0.51 4.92 3.32
CA MET A 145 -1.32 6.06 2.83
C MET A 145 -0.60 7.39 3.04
N ASN A 146 0.03 7.55 4.20
CA ASN A 146 0.87 8.69 4.54
C ASN A 146 2.28 8.23 4.87
N ARG A 147 3.23 9.17 4.84
CA ARG A 147 4.58 8.90 5.31
C ARG A 147 4.56 8.75 6.82
N ILE A 148 5.14 7.67 7.32
CA ILE A 148 5.19 7.32 8.74
C ILE A 148 6.55 6.71 9.09
N ILE A 149 7.03 7.01 10.30
CA ILE A 149 8.15 6.33 10.93
C ILE A 149 7.58 5.46 12.03
N ILE A 150 7.90 4.16 12.00
CA ILE A 150 7.33 3.17 12.92
C ILE A 150 8.41 2.45 13.72
N GLY A 151 8.04 2.06 14.94
CA GLY A 151 8.90 1.38 15.89
C GLY A 151 9.73 2.33 16.77
N ASN A 152 10.58 1.75 17.61
CA ASN A 152 11.54 2.37 18.50
C ASN A 152 12.92 1.65 18.42
N LYS A 153 14.02 2.30 18.82
CA LYS A 153 15.36 1.68 18.72
C LYS A 153 15.74 0.77 19.90
N LYS A 154 14.78 0.15 20.61
CA LYS A 154 15.08 -0.68 21.79
C LYS A 154 15.65 -2.05 21.41
N HIS A 155 14.99 -2.75 20.50
CA HIS A 155 15.40 -4.06 20.01
C HIS A 155 14.97 -4.23 18.55
N CYS A 156 15.64 -5.13 17.83
CA CYS A 156 15.25 -5.46 16.46
C CYS A 156 14.04 -6.38 16.48
N ARG A 157 13.00 -6.03 15.73
CA ARG A 157 11.76 -6.81 15.61
C ARG A 157 11.94 -8.22 15.07
N PHE A 158 12.98 -8.44 14.26
CA PHE A 158 13.18 -9.71 13.54
C PHE A 158 14.16 -10.66 14.20
N CYS A 159 15.12 -10.15 14.98
CA CYS A 159 16.11 -10.97 15.67
C CYS A 159 16.15 -10.76 17.18
N ASN A 160 15.30 -9.87 17.70
CA ASN A 160 15.17 -9.47 19.10
C ASN A 160 16.43 -8.88 19.76
N LYS A 161 17.53 -8.71 19.01
CA LYS A 161 18.77 -8.14 19.54
C LYS A 161 18.63 -6.65 19.83
N THR A 162 19.15 -6.24 20.97
CA THR A 162 19.32 -4.86 21.40
C THR A 162 20.63 -4.26 20.88
N ILE A 163 20.81 -2.94 21.04
CA ILE A 163 22.08 -2.27 20.75
C ILE A 163 23.24 -2.88 21.57
N ASN A 164 22.98 -3.27 22.83
CA ASN A 164 23.98 -3.89 23.71
C ASN A 164 24.41 -5.28 23.23
N GLU A 165 23.55 -5.98 22.49
CA GLU A 165 23.84 -7.28 21.88
C GLU A 165 24.42 -7.14 20.46
N GLY A 166 24.79 -5.92 20.06
CA GLY A 166 25.45 -5.60 18.79
C GLY A 166 24.52 -5.20 17.65
N ALA A 167 23.21 -5.02 17.88
CA ALA A 167 22.31 -4.55 16.83
C ALA A 167 22.61 -3.10 16.44
N MET A 168 22.77 -2.86 15.14
CA MET A 168 22.99 -1.52 14.57
C MET A 168 21.72 -1.03 13.86
N PHE A 169 21.38 0.25 14.02
CA PHE A 169 20.22 0.89 13.38
C PHE A 169 20.67 2.16 12.64
N LYS A 170 21.69 2.01 11.78
CA LYS A 170 22.29 3.12 11.04
C LYS A 170 21.68 3.26 9.65
N LYS A 171 21.23 2.16 9.05
CA LYS A 171 20.58 2.17 7.74
C LYS A 171 19.13 2.62 7.86
N LYS A 172 18.65 3.24 6.79
CA LYS A 172 17.23 3.57 6.66
C LYS A 172 16.48 2.32 6.18
N SER A 173 15.95 1.56 7.12
CA SER A 173 15.14 0.38 6.82
C SER A 173 13.73 0.81 6.39
N HIS A 174 13.23 0.18 5.33
CA HIS A 174 11.89 0.41 4.80
C HIS A 174 11.02 -0.81 5.12
N ALA A 175 9.82 -0.59 5.65
CA ALA A 175 8.94 -1.70 6.05
C ALA A 175 8.57 -2.57 4.83
N ILE A 176 8.09 -1.94 3.77
CA ILE A 176 7.95 -2.52 2.43
C ILE A 176 9.21 -2.18 1.61
N SER A 177 9.69 -3.10 0.78
CA SER A 177 10.91 -2.87 -0.01
C SER A 177 10.84 -1.58 -0.84
N GLU A 178 11.89 -0.75 -0.76
CA GLU A 178 11.99 0.50 -1.53
C GLU A 178 11.93 0.24 -3.04
N ALA A 179 12.40 -0.93 -3.49
CA ALA A 179 12.33 -1.32 -4.89
C ALA A 179 10.89 -1.41 -5.41
N LEU A 180 9.92 -1.73 -4.56
CA LEU A 180 8.49 -1.74 -4.86
C LEU A 180 7.85 -0.34 -4.77
N GLY A 181 8.64 0.73 -4.69
CA GLY A 181 8.13 2.11 -4.67
C GLY A 181 7.85 2.66 -3.27
N ASN A 182 8.11 1.90 -2.20
CA ASN A 182 7.88 2.40 -0.85
C ASN A 182 8.84 3.55 -0.49
N LYS A 183 8.29 4.75 -0.30
CA LYS A 183 8.98 5.91 0.28
C LYS A 183 8.32 6.39 1.57
N ARG A 184 7.23 5.74 1.99
CA ARG A 184 6.29 6.23 2.99
C ARG A 184 6.44 5.51 4.33
N ILE A 185 6.67 4.21 4.35
CA ILE A 185 6.76 3.45 5.61
C ILE A 185 8.23 3.18 5.95
N ILE A 186 8.77 3.92 6.91
CA ILE A 186 10.16 3.80 7.39
C ILE A 186 10.15 3.06 8.72
N SER A 187 10.86 1.94 8.81
CA SER A 187 11.00 1.19 10.06
C SER A 187 12.31 1.56 10.76
N ILE A 188 12.23 1.88 12.06
CA ILE A 188 13.41 2.07 12.92
C ILE A 188 13.65 0.91 13.88
N GLU A 189 12.88 -0.17 13.75
CA GLU A 189 12.97 -1.42 14.52
C GLU A 189 13.55 -2.60 13.72
N GLU A 190 14.09 -2.35 12.53
CA GLU A 190 14.78 -3.36 11.74
C GLU A 190 16.29 -3.04 11.75
N CYS A 191 17.08 -3.88 12.42
CA CYS A 191 18.52 -3.68 12.48
C CYS A 191 19.21 -3.89 11.12
N ASP A 192 20.39 -3.32 10.96
CA ASP A 192 21.18 -3.34 9.74
C ASP A 192 21.47 -4.78 9.26
N ASP A 193 21.66 -5.74 10.17
CA ASP A 193 21.92 -7.15 9.84
C ASP A 193 20.69 -7.83 9.24
N CYS A 194 19.53 -7.67 9.88
CA CYS A 194 18.26 -8.19 9.35
C CYS A 194 17.93 -7.52 8.02
N ASN A 195 18.11 -6.21 7.92
CA ASN A 195 17.86 -5.47 6.69
C ASN A 195 18.75 -5.96 5.53
N ASN A 196 20.04 -6.16 5.78
CA ASN A 196 20.94 -6.71 4.77
C ASN A 196 20.55 -8.14 4.39
N LYS A 197 20.28 -8.99 5.39
CA LYS A 197 19.85 -10.37 5.17
C LYS A 197 18.64 -10.42 4.24
N PHE A 198 17.55 -9.70 4.56
CA PHE A 198 16.33 -9.73 3.75
C PHE A 198 16.51 -9.13 2.36
N SER A 199 17.32 -8.07 2.23
CA SER A 199 17.65 -7.47 0.93
C SER A 199 18.44 -8.41 0.00
N MET A 200 19.12 -9.41 0.57
CA MET A 200 19.90 -10.41 -0.16
C MET A 200 19.19 -11.76 -0.31
N SER A 201 18.14 -12.03 0.48
CA SER A 201 17.43 -13.31 0.48
C SER A 201 16.01 -13.23 -0.09
N ILE A 202 15.07 -12.68 0.67
CA ILE A 202 13.63 -12.77 0.37
C ILE A 202 13.10 -11.62 -0.50
N GLU A 203 13.63 -10.41 -0.34
CA GLU A 203 13.15 -9.24 -1.09
C GLU A 203 13.48 -9.29 -2.61
N PRO A 204 14.62 -9.84 -3.07
CA PRO A 204 14.89 -9.96 -4.50
C PRO A 204 13.82 -10.71 -5.29
N ASP A 205 13.26 -11.78 -4.72
CA ASP A 205 12.28 -12.63 -5.39
C ASP A 205 10.94 -11.91 -5.60
N ILE A 206 10.42 -11.21 -4.58
CA ILE A 206 9.18 -10.41 -4.72
C ILE A 206 9.37 -9.22 -5.67
N VAL A 207 10.56 -8.59 -5.67
CA VAL A 207 10.88 -7.50 -6.59
C VAL A 207 10.94 -8.01 -8.04
N LYS A 208 11.45 -9.21 -8.26
CA LYS A 208 11.48 -9.85 -9.57
C LYS A 208 10.07 -10.29 -10.02
N TYR A 209 9.29 -10.87 -9.13
CA TYR A 209 7.89 -11.26 -9.38
C TYR A 209 7.06 -10.08 -9.89
N PHE A 210 7.18 -8.92 -9.24
CA PHE A 210 6.48 -7.70 -9.63
C PHE A 210 7.19 -6.84 -10.69
N SER A 211 8.31 -7.29 -11.25
CA SER A 211 9.15 -6.45 -12.10
C SER A 211 8.41 -5.89 -13.33
N LEU A 212 7.59 -6.71 -14.00
CA LEU A 212 6.77 -6.28 -15.14
C LEU A 212 5.81 -5.14 -14.76
N HIS A 213 5.05 -5.30 -13.66
CA HIS A 213 4.15 -4.26 -13.15
C HIS A 213 4.92 -2.99 -12.78
N ARG A 214 6.06 -3.13 -12.08
CA ARG A 214 6.91 -1.98 -11.70
C ARG A 214 7.36 -1.17 -12.91
N ASN A 215 7.75 -1.84 -13.99
CA ASN A 215 8.18 -1.17 -15.21
C ASN A 215 6.99 -0.58 -15.97
N TYR A 216 5.91 -1.36 -16.15
CA TYR A 216 4.71 -0.94 -16.86
C TYR A 216 4.06 0.29 -16.23
N TRP A 217 4.02 0.38 -14.91
CA TRP A 217 3.45 1.53 -14.19
C TRP A 217 4.47 2.60 -13.78
N SER A 218 5.72 2.51 -14.25
CA SER A 218 6.78 3.48 -13.92
C SER A 218 7.02 3.64 -12.41
N ILE A 219 6.90 2.57 -11.63
CA ILE A 219 7.12 2.60 -10.18
C ILE A 219 8.58 2.92 -9.87
N LYS A 220 8.80 3.97 -9.07
CA LYS A 220 10.13 4.53 -8.78
C LYS A 220 10.77 3.89 -7.55
N GLY A 221 11.85 3.14 -7.77
CA GLY A 221 12.68 2.60 -6.69
C GLY A 221 13.87 3.50 -6.34
N LYS A 222 14.95 2.89 -5.86
CA LYS A 222 16.25 3.57 -5.69
C LYS A 222 16.89 3.84 -7.06
N GLY A 223 17.12 5.11 -7.37
CA GLY A 223 17.66 5.53 -8.67
C GLY A 223 16.63 5.51 -9.82
N GLY A 224 15.34 5.70 -9.50
CA GLY A 224 14.27 5.90 -10.49
C GLY A 224 13.58 4.62 -10.96
N VAL A 225 12.97 4.69 -12.14
CA VAL A 225 12.32 3.55 -12.81
C VAL A 225 13.40 2.63 -13.36
N LYS A 226 13.30 1.33 -13.07
CA LYS A 226 14.29 0.34 -13.52
C LYS A 226 13.86 -0.28 -14.85
N ASN A 227 14.79 -0.34 -15.79
CA ASN A 227 14.67 -1.20 -16.97
C ASN A 227 14.72 -2.66 -16.54
N ILE A 228 14.04 -3.53 -17.29
CA ILE A 228 14.08 -4.98 -17.05
C ILE A 228 14.98 -5.62 -18.10
N ARG A 229 15.81 -6.55 -17.65
CA ARG A 229 16.55 -7.45 -18.52
C ARG A 229 16.27 -8.87 -18.07
N GLY A 230 15.54 -9.62 -18.88
CA GLY A 230 15.36 -11.06 -18.72
C GLY A 230 16.40 -11.83 -19.54
N ASN A 231 16.26 -13.14 -19.56
CA ASN A 231 17.14 -14.04 -20.30
C ASN A 231 16.93 -13.93 -21.82
N ASN A 232 15.69 -13.69 -22.26
CA ASN A 232 15.33 -13.59 -23.67
C ASN A 232 14.78 -12.21 -24.09
N PHE A 233 14.76 -11.22 -23.19
CA PHE A 233 14.21 -9.90 -23.47
C PHE A 233 14.88 -8.76 -22.70
N SER A 234 14.70 -7.54 -23.20
CA SER A 234 14.87 -6.31 -22.42
C SER A 234 13.66 -5.39 -22.59
N LEU A 235 13.15 -4.86 -21.47
CA LEU A 235 12.13 -3.82 -21.46
C LEU A 235 12.76 -2.50 -21.02
N LYS A 236 12.68 -1.52 -21.92
CA LYS A 236 13.04 -0.14 -21.63
C LYS A 236 11.79 0.72 -21.76
N LYS A 237 11.53 1.51 -20.73
CA LYS A 237 10.47 2.49 -20.78
C LYS A 237 11.03 3.81 -21.30
N GLU A 238 10.52 4.27 -22.43
CA GLU A 238 10.92 5.56 -23.02
C GLU A 238 10.04 6.70 -22.51
N ASP A 239 8.74 6.43 -22.32
CA ASP A 239 7.77 7.36 -21.74
C ASP A 239 6.60 6.59 -21.09
N ILE A 240 5.67 7.26 -20.39
CA ILE A 240 4.56 6.69 -19.62
C ILE A 240 3.74 5.69 -20.45
N HIS A 241 3.57 5.94 -21.76
CA HIS A 241 2.76 5.15 -22.69
C HIS A 241 3.58 4.36 -23.74
N LYS A 242 4.90 4.30 -23.61
CA LYS A 242 5.76 3.64 -24.61
C LYS A 242 6.75 2.70 -23.95
N LEU A 243 6.50 1.41 -24.16
CA LEU A 243 7.34 0.33 -23.68
C LEU A 243 8.00 -0.36 -24.89
N ASN A 244 9.32 -0.32 -24.94
CA ASN A 244 10.09 -0.98 -25.99
C ASN A 244 10.51 -2.37 -25.49
N ILE A 245 9.99 -3.40 -26.14
CA ILE A 245 10.40 -4.79 -25.93
C ILE A 245 11.42 -5.13 -27.00
N ILE A 246 12.64 -5.44 -26.56
CA ILE A 246 13.66 -6.05 -27.42
C ILE A 246 13.70 -7.52 -27.03
N ALA A 247 13.05 -8.37 -27.81
CA ALA A 247 13.12 -9.82 -27.67
C ALA A 247 13.91 -10.39 -28.87
N SER A 248 15.03 -11.05 -28.56
CA SER A 248 15.79 -11.91 -29.50
C SER A 248 15.89 -11.39 -30.95
N ASP A 249 16.36 -10.13 -31.10
CA ASP A 249 16.69 -9.47 -32.38
C ASP A 249 15.56 -9.38 -33.44
N LYS A 250 14.30 -9.63 -33.08
CA LYS A 250 13.15 -9.41 -33.96
C LYS A 250 12.46 -8.09 -33.64
N ILE A 251 12.62 -7.12 -34.54
CA ILE A 251 11.81 -5.89 -34.56
C ILE A 251 10.43 -6.25 -35.11
N PHE A 252 9.41 -6.32 -34.24
CA PHE A 252 8.04 -6.58 -34.69
C PHE A 252 7.42 -5.29 -35.23
N SER A 253 7.33 -5.19 -36.56
CA SER A 253 6.73 -4.08 -37.29
C SER A 253 5.35 -4.40 -37.89
N LYS A 254 4.68 -5.46 -37.43
CA LYS A 254 3.37 -5.89 -37.97
C LYS A 254 2.23 -5.55 -37.01
N LYS A 255 1.20 -4.90 -37.56
CA LYS A 255 -0.13 -4.72 -36.93
C LYS A 255 -0.64 -6.05 -36.36
N GLY A 256 -1.36 -5.99 -35.24
CA GLY A 256 -2.00 -7.15 -34.61
C GLY A 256 -1.51 -7.45 -33.19
N ILE A 257 -2.07 -8.52 -32.64
CA ILE A 257 -1.84 -9.02 -31.29
C ILE A 257 -0.67 -10.00 -31.30
N HIS A 258 0.30 -9.82 -30.39
CA HIS A 258 1.50 -10.65 -30.28
C HIS A 258 1.68 -11.20 -28.88
N ASN A 259 1.93 -12.51 -28.77
CA ASN A 259 2.17 -13.20 -27.50
C ASN A 259 3.66 -13.48 -27.29
N PHE A 260 4.17 -13.13 -26.11
CA PHE A 260 5.56 -13.36 -25.73
C PHE A 260 5.66 -14.09 -24.40
N GLU A 261 6.46 -15.16 -24.38
CA GLU A 261 6.93 -15.75 -23.12
C GLU A 261 8.21 -15.02 -22.68
N LEU A 262 8.12 -14.25 -21.61
CA LEU A 262 9.22 -13.51 -21.02
C LEU A 262 9.88 -14.35 -19.93
N ASP A 263 11.16 -14.70 -20.10
CA ASP A 263 11.96 -15.42 -19.11
C ASP A 263 12.68 -14.41 -18.19
N LEU A 264 12.18 -14.28 -16.95
CA LEU A 264 12.70 -13.36 -15.94
C LEU A 264 13.84 -13.98 -15.10
N GLY A 265 14.22 -15.23 -15.39
CA GLY A 265 15.13 -16.03 -14.59
C GLY A 265 14.50 -16.56 -13.31
N TYR A 266 15.34 -17.02 -12.39
CA TYR A 266 14.89 -17.81 -11.24
C TYR A 266 14.30 -16.96 -10.09
N ILE A 267 13.24 -17.46 -9.46
CA ILE A 267 12.68 -17.01 -8.18
C ILE A 267 12.40 -18.18 -7.24
N ASN A 268 12.32 -17.94 -5.94
CA ASN A 268 11.69 -18.85 -4.98
C ASN A 268 10.33 -18.26 -4.54
N PHE A 269 9.24 -19.03 -4.67
CA PHE A 269 7.90 -18.55 -4.35
C PHE A 269 7.66 -18.39 -2.84
N GLN A 270 8.21 -19.29 -2.01
CA GLN A 270 8.14 -19.10 -0.55
C GLN A 270 8.87 -17.83 -0.11
N ASN A 271 9.97 -17.43 -0.75
CA ASN A 271 10.64 -16.17 -0.46
C ASN A 271 9.74 -14.96 -0.72
N ILE A 272 8.89 -15.01 -1.75
CA ILE A 272 7.89 -13.96 -2.02
C ILE A 272 6.90 -13.89 -0.85
N TYR A 273 6.41 -15.03 -0.39
CA TYR A 273 5.50 -15.10 0.76
C TYR A 273 6.17 -14.62 2.06
N ARG A 274 7.42 -15.00 2.31
CA ARG A 274 8.23 -14.51 3.44
C ARG A 274 8.37 -12.99 3.38
N ALA A 275 8.59 -12.41 2.19
CA ALA A 275 8.66 -10.96 2.02
C ALA A 275 7.32 -10.26 2.32
N LEU A 276 6.19 -10.82 1.86
CA LEU A 276 4.86 -10.32 2.21
C LEU A 276 4.62 -10.37 3.74
N CYS A 277 4.97 -11.47 4.40
CA CYS A 277 4.88 -11.58 5.85
C CYS A 277 5.85 -10.61 6.56
N LYS A 278 7.05 -10.39 6.01
CA LYS A 278 8.01 -9.38 6.51
C LYS A 278 7.39 -7.99 6.48
N PHE A 279 6.65 -7.64 5.43
CA PHE A 279 5.98 -6.34 5.34
C PHE A 279 4.91 -6.18 6.42
N PHE A 280 4.09 -7.19 6.64
CA PHE A 280 3.10 -7.23 7.74
C PHE A 280 3.77 -7.10 9.11
N ILE A 281 4.79 -7.94 9.39
CA ILE A 281 5.53 -7.89 10.65
C ILE A 281 6.21 -6.54 10.85
N SER A 282 6.68 -5.89 9.79
CA SER A 282 7.33 -4.58 9.90
C SER A 282 6.42 -3.47 10.41
N VAL A 283 5.10 -3.62 10.34
CA VAL A 283 4.13 -2.59 10.78
C VAL A 283 3.30 -2.98 12.00
N VAL A 284 3.16 -4.28 12.28
CA VAL A 284 2.34 -4.74 13.41
C VAL A 284 2.83 -4.16 14.75
N PRO A 285 1.93 -3.75 15.67
CA PRO A 285 2.35 -3.24 16.97
C PRO A 285 3.13 -4.27 17.79
N GLU A 286 4.09 -3.79 18.58
CA GLU A 286 5.00 -4.61 19.40
C GLU A 286 4.24 -5.60 20.30
N SER A 287 3.10 -5.18 20.84
CA SER A 287 2.23 -5.99 21.70
C SER A 287 1.71 -7.28 21.06
N TYR A 288 1.68 -7.35 19.73
CA TYR A 288 1.21 -8.53 19.01
C TYR A 288 2.34 -9.44 18.53
N LEU A 289 3.60 -9.00 18.55
CA LEU A 289 4.74 -9.74 17.98
C LEU A 289 4.93 -11.13 18.60
N GLU A 290 4.55 -11.28 19.88
CA GLU A 290 4.59 -12.57 20.57
C GLU A 290 3.81 -13.66 19.82
N ASN A 291 2.69 -13.29 19.20
CA ASN A 291 1.83 -14.22 18.49
C ASN A 291 2.40 -14.62 17.12
N PHE A 292 3.47 -13.97 16.66
CA PHE A 292 4.09 -14.20 15.36
C PHE A 292 5.53 -14.71 15.46
N ARG A 293 5.99 -15.15 16.65
CA ARG A 293 7.38 -15.65 16.83
C ARG A 293 7.76 -16.73 15.82
N GLU A 294 6.91 -17.74 15.63
CA GLU A 294 7.18 -18.82 14.68
C GLU A 294 7.16 -18.32 13.23
N THR A 295 6.26 -17.39 12.89
CA THR A 295 6.26 -16.70 11.59
C THR A 295 7.57 -15.94 11.37
N ILE A 296 8.11 -15.25 12.38
CA ILE A 296 9.37 -14.51 12.31
C ILE A 296 10.57 -15.46 12.16
N GLU A 297 10.58 -16.60 12.86
CA GLU A 297 11.59 -17.65 12.66
C GLU A 297 11.56 -18.21 11.24
N TRP A 298 10.36 -18.41 10.70
CA TRP A 298 10.19 -18.79 9.30
C TRP A 298 10.66 -17.68 8.36
N ILE A 299 10.27 -16.40 8.51
CA ILE A 299 10.81 -15.30 7.68
C ILE A 299 12.34 -15.28 7.69
N ASN A 300 12.95 -15.62 8.83
CA ASN A 300 14.41 -15.73 8.99
C ASN A 300 15.04 -16.98 8.35
N CYS A 301 14.27 -17.85 7.70
CA CYS A 301 14.68 -19.15 7.17
C CYS A 301 15.25 -20.10 8.25
N ASN A 302 14.89 -19.90 9.52
CA ASN A 302 15.25 -20.81 10.61
C ASN A 302 14.25 -21.98 10.74
N LYS A 303 13.14 -21.89 10.01
CA LYS A 303 12.07 -22.89 9.95
C LYS A 303 11.61 -23.06 8.51
N SER A 304 11.22 -24.28 8.15
CA SER A 304 10.64 -24.62 6.85
C SER A 304 9.15 -24.88 6.98
N LEU A 305 8.40 -24.57 5.92
CA LEU A 305 6.99 -24.92 5.77
C LEU A 305 6.82 -25.69 4.46
N LYS A 306 6.02 -26.76 4.49
CA LYS A 306 5.70 -27.54 3.28
C LYS A 306 4.56 -26.92 2.49
N LYS A 307 3.64 -26.27 3.20
CA LYS A 307 2.41 -25.70 2.68
C LYS A 307 2.23 -24.30 3.26
N LEU A 308 1.61 -23.43 2.49
CA LEU A 308 1.27 -22.06 2.82
C LEU A 308 -0.19 -21.78 2.45
N PRO A 309 -0.86 -20.85 3.14
CA PRO A 309 -2.16 -20.36 2.71
C PRO A 309 -2.10 -19.82 1.28
N THR A 310 -3.16 -20.02 0.51
CA THR A 310 -3.31 -19.42 -0.82
C THR A 310 -3.25 -17.90 -0.74
N ILE A 311 -2.70 -17.26 -1.78
CA ILE A 311 -2.77 -15.81 -1.97
C ILE A 311 -3.85 -15.52 -3.01
N ALA A 312 -4.78 -14.63 -2.70
CA ALA A 312 -5.68 -14.07 -3.71
C ALA A 312 -5.04 -12.80 -4.30
N GLN A 313 -5.01 -12.68 -5.62
CA GLN A 313 -4.51 -11.50 -6.32
C GLN A 313 -5.54 -11.02 -7.33
N VAL A 314 -5.71 -9.70 -7.45
CA VAL A 314 -6.59 -9.10 -8.45
C VAL A 314 -6.02 -7.79 -8.98
N GLU A 315 -6.31 -7.49 -10.25
CA GLU A 315 -6.07 -6.18 -10.84
C GLU A 315 -7.21 -5.23 -10.45
N THR A 316 -6.86 -4.05 -9.96
CA THR A 316 -7.81 -3.03 -9.52
C THR A 316 -7.90 -1.89 -10.53
N ASP A 317 -8.96 -1.10 -10.44
CA ASP A 317 -9.17 0.10 -11.26
C ASP A 317 -8.21 1.25 -10.92
N LYS A 318 -7.40 1.11 -9.87
CA LYS A 318 -6.54 2.16 -9.34
C LYS A 318 -5.09 1.73 -9.32
N CYS A 319 -4.22 2.57 -9.88
CA CYS A 319 -2.77 2.42 -9.74
C CYS A 319 -2.26 3.30 -8.59
N VAL A 320 -1.57 2.71 -7.61
CA VAL A 320 -0.91 3.43 -6.52
C VAL A 320 0.59 3.63 -6.81
N GLU A 321 1.09 4.87 -6.64
CA GLU A 321 2.53 5.17 -6.82
C GLU A 321 3.38 4.60 -5.68
N HIS A 322 2.81 4.54 -4.48
CA HIS A 322 3.45 3.97 -3.30
C HIS A 322 2.62 2.80 -2.78
N PRO A 323 3.25 1.65 -2.48
CA PRO A 323 2.55 0.52 -1.91
C PRO A 323 2.07 0.85 -0.51
N HIS A 324 0.97 0.22 -0.12
CA HIS A 324 0.40 0.30 1.21
C HIS A 324 -0.17 -1.05 1.62
N ILE A 325 -0.36 -1.23 2.92
CA ILE A 325 -0.93 -2.45 3.49
C ILE A 325 -2.05 -2.12 4.45
N ILE A 326 -3.03 -3.03 4.53
CA ILE A 326 -4.03 -3.07 5.59
C ILE A 326 -3.81 -4.36 6.36
N CYS A 327 -3.50 -4.23 7.65
CA CYS A 327 -3.23 -5.34 8.54
C CYS A 327 -4.48 -5.65 9.34
N HIS A 328 -4.93 -6.91 9.30
CA HIS A 328 -6.10 -7.37 10.02
C HIS A 328 -5.67 -8.34 11.11
N ILE A 329 -6.00 -8.05 12.38
CA ILE A 329 -5.71 -8.91 13.53
C ILE A 329 -7.01 -9.22 14.26
N LYS A 330 -7.28 -10.51 14.47
CA LYS A 330 -8.54 -11.00 15.03
C LYS A 330 -8.78 -10.46 16.45
N LYS A 331 -10.00 -9.96 16.69
CA LYS A 331 -10.49 -9.44 17.98
C LYS A 331 -11.02 -10.55 18.87
N ASP A 332 -11.70 -11.51 18.26
CA ASP A 332 -12.51 -12.51 18.94
C ASP A 332 -11.81 -13.89 19.02
N LYS A 333 -12.47 -14.82 19.70
CA LYS A 333 -12.02 -16.21 19.84
C LYS A 333 -12.61 -17.12 18.76
N ASN A 334 -13.07 -16.60 17.62
CA ASN A 334 -13.55 -17.46 16.55
C ASN A 334 -12.41 -18.38 16.10
N LEU A 335 -12.57 -19.68 16.36
CA LEU A 335 -11.55 -20.69 16.11
C LEU A 335 -11.54 -21.18 14.67
N GLU A 336 -12.43 -20.67 13.81
CA GLU A 336 -12.54 -21.08 12.40
C GLU A 336 -11.95 -20.06 11.42
N LEU A 337 -11.61 -18.86 11.88
CA LEU A 337 -11.01 -17.80 11.07
C LEU A 337 -9.53 -17.59 11.43
N PRO A 338 -8.68 -17.20 10.46
CA PRO A 338 -7.26 -16.98 10.71
C PRO A 338 -7.04 -15.84 11.71
N TYR A 339 -5.99 -15.94 12.51
CA TYR A 339 -5.62 -14.92 13.50
C TYR A 339 -5.27 -13.58 12.84
N ALA A 340 -4.59 -13.62 11.69
CA ALA A 340 -4.25 -12.42 10.95
C ALA A 340 -4.21 -12.66 9.44
N PHE A 341 -4.58 -11.64 8.70
CA PHE A 341 -4.38 -11.56 7.26
C PHE A 341 -4.02 -10.13 6.86
N CYS A 342 -3.60 -9.95 5.62
CA CYS A 342 -3.15 -8.66 5.12
C CYS A 342 -3.64 -8.42 3.70
N GLU A 343 -4.05 -7.19 3.44
CA GLU A 343 -4.21 -6.64 2.10
C GLU A 343 -2.93 -5.89 1.73
N PHE A 344 -2.34 -6.20 0.58
CA PHE A 344 -1.19 -5.50 0.03
C PHE A 344 -1.55 -4.89 -1.31
N TYR A 345 -1.60 -3.56 -1.34
CA TYR A 345 -1.85 -2.78 -2.52
C TYR A 345 -0.52 -2.33 -3.11
N PHE A 346 -0.26 -2.71 -4.35
CA PHE A 346 0.97 -2.38 -5.05
C PHE A 346 0.69 -2.14 -6.52
N SER A 347 1.01 -0.95 -7.01
CA SER A 347 0.70 -0.55 -8.39
C SER A 347 -0.81 -0.67 -8.63
N SER A 348 -1.26 -1.42 -9.63
CA SER A 348 -2.66 -1.72 -9.88
C SER A 348 -3.14 -3.01 -9.20
N LEU A 349 -2.29 -3.71 -8.44
CA LEU A 349 -2.62 -4.99 -7.83
C LEU A 349 -3.09 -4.84 -6.39
N LEU A 350 -4.06 -5.69 -6.02
CA LEU A 350 -4.42 -6.02 -4.64
C LEU A 350 -4.11 -7.50 -4.40
N LEU A 351 -3.32 -7.77 -3.36
CA LEU A 351 -3.08 -9.12 -2.85
C LEU A 351 -3.71 -9.28 -1.47
N VAL A 352 -4.34 -10.42 -1.21
CA VAL A 352 -4.87 -10.82 0.10
C VAL A 352 -4.20 -12.12 0.52
N TYR A 353 -3.56 -12.13 1.69
CA TYR A 353 -2.82 -13.29 2.20
C TYR A 353 -2.94 -13.43 3.72
N ILE A 354 -3.05 -14.68 4.18
CA ILE A 354 -3.12 -15.04 5.60
C ILE A 354 -1.70 -15.10 6.18
N ILE A 355 -1.51 -14.69 7.43
CA ILE A 355 -0.22 -14.83 8.11
C ILE A 355 -0.12 -16.25 8.70
N PRO A 356 0.82 -17.10 8.27
CA PRO A 356 0.88 -18.49 8.70
C PRO A 356 1.57 -18.66 10.06
N ILE A 357 1.36 -19.82 10.68
CA ILE A 357 2.02 -20.31 11.90
C ILE A 357 1.99 -19.32 13.06
N THR A 358 0.84 -18.70 13.25
CA THR A 358 0.62 -17.83 14.41
C THR A 358 0.39 -18.68 15.66
N LYS A 359 0.72 -18.12 16.83
CA LYS A 359 0.48 -18.78 18.12
C LYS A 359 -1.00 -19.11 18.33
N GLU A 360 -1.88 -18.22 17.88
CA GLU A 360 -3.33 -18.32 18.07
C GLU A 360 -4.00 -19.30 17.08
N ASP A 361 -3.39 -19.55 15.91
CA ASP A 361 -3.92 -20.47 14.91
C ASP A 361 -3.49 -21.93 15.12
N LYS A 362 -2.74 -22.26 16.17
CA LYS A 362 -2.26 -23.63 16.44
C LYS A 362 -3.36 -24.68 16.46
N ILE A 363 -4.57 -24.33 16.91
CA ILE A 363 -5.72 -25.25 16.91
C ILE A 363 -6.32 -25.35 15.51
N LEU A 364 -6.47 -24.21 14.82
CA LEU A 364 -7.00 -24.12 13.46
C LEU A 364 -6.12 -24.94 12.49
N GLU A 365 -4.80 -24.74 12.53
CA GLU A 365 -3.80 -25.43 11.70
C GLU A 365 -3.63 -26.92 12.04
N LYS A 366 -4.07 -27.37 13.22
CA LYS A 366 -4.16 -28.81 13.56
C LYS A 366 -5.42 -29.46 12.97
N LYS A 367 -6.48 -28.68 12.78
CA LYS A 367 -7.79 -29.16 12.35
C LYS A 367 -7.94 -29.12 10.83
N PHE A 368 -7.30 -28.16 10.17
CA PHE A 368 -7.48 -27.90 8.74
C PHE A 368 -6.14 -27.66 8.04
N SER A 369 -6.05 -28.08 6.79
CA SER A 369 -4.98 -27.68 5.87
C SER A 369 -5.04 -26.18 5.56
N TYR A 370 -3.94 -25.62 5.07
CA TYR A 370 -3.91 -24.20 4.71
C TYR A 370 -4.85 -23.84 3.55
N GLU A 371 -5.04 -24.78 2.62
CA GLU A 371 -6.03 -24.65 1.55
C GLU A 371 -7.46 -24.55 2.14
N GLU A 372 -7.83 -25.43 3.07
CA GLU A 372 -9.13 -25.39 3.75
C GLU A 372 -9.32 -24.13 4.62
N ILE A 373 -8.27 -23.69 5.31
CA ILE A 373 -8.29 -22.45 6.10
C ILE A 373 -8.57 -21.24 5.20
N PHE A 374 -7.87 -21.17 4.06
CA PHE A 374 -8.09 -20.11 3.09
C PHE A 374 -9.50 -20.15 2.51
N GLU A 375 -10.01 -21.32 2.11
CA GLU A 375 -11.37 -21.44 1.57
C GLU A 375 -12.44 -21.05 2.60
N LYS A 376 -12.27 -21.45 3.87
CA LYS A 376 -13.17 -21.03 4.96
C LYS A 376 -13.17 -19.52 5.15
N PHE A 377 -11.98 -18.91 5.19
CA PHE A 377 -11.84 -17.46 5.26
C PHE A 377 -12.46 -16.76 4.05
N TRP A 378 -12.13 -17.20 2.84
CA TRP A 378 -12.56 -16.54 1.60
C TRP A 378 -14.07 -16.58 1.38
N ASN A 379 -14.73 -17.65 1.83
CA ASN A 379 -16.19 -17.80 1.75
C ASN A 379 -16.92 -17.27 3.00
N SER A 380 -16.20 -16.69 3.95
CA SER A 380 -16.77 -16.15 5.17
C SER A 380 -17.48 -14.81 4.94
N ASN A 381 -18.26 -14.38 5.93
CA ASN A 381 -18.89 -13.06 5.89
C ASN A 381 -17.85 -11.93 5.96
N GLU A 382 -16.73 -12.19 6.62
CA GLU A 382 -15.61 -11.27 6.86
C GLU A 382 -14.82 -10.99 5.57
N ALA A 383 -14.86 -11.90 4.59
CA ALA A 383 -14.24 -11.72 3.28
C ALA A 383 -15.18 -11.13 2.21
N LYS A 384 -16.45 -10.83 2.56
CA LYS A 384 -17.47 -10.35 1.61
C LYS A 384 -17.03 -9.10 0.83
N PHE A 385 -16.27 -8.20 1.43
CA PHE A 385 -15.71 -7.03 0.73
C PHE A 385 -14.96 -7.38 -0.55
N PHE A 386 -14.24 -8.50 -0.57
CA PHE A 386 -13.47 -8.93 -1.73
C PHE A 386 -14.34 -9.34 -2.93
N SER A 387 -15.62 -9.63 -2.71
CA SER A 387 -16.59 -9.89 -3.79
C SER A 387 -16.93 -8.65 -4.64
N LEU A 388 -16.52 -7.45 -4.20
CA LEU A 388 -16.62 -6.23 -5.01
C LEU A 388 -15.63 -6.21 -6.17
N PHE A 389 -14.56 -7.00 -6.10
CA PHE A 389 -13.59 -7.19 -7.17
C PHE A 389 -13.94 -8.46 -7.96
N LYS A 390 -13.63 -8.45 -9.25
CA LYS A 390 -13.87 -9.59 -10.15
C LYS A 390 -12.53 -10.19 -10.58
N ASP A 391 -12.57 -11.43 -11.05
CA ASP A 391 -11.41 -12.07 -11.69
C ASP A 391 -10.20 -12.26 -10.76
N TRP A 392 -10.46 -12.71 -9.53
CA TRP A 392 -9.41 -13.10 -8.58
C TRP A 392 -8.60 -14.29 -9.09
N ASP A 393 -7.28 -14.16 -8.99
CA ASP A 393 -6.30 -15.16 -9.32
C ASP A 393 -5.72 -15.75 -8.02
N PHE A 394 -5.96 -17.03 -7.80
CA PHE A 394 -5.55 -17.73 -6.58
C PHE A 394 -4.21 -18.43 -6.80
N LYS A 395 -3.18 -18.00 -6.05
CA LYS A 395 -1.80 -18.47 -6.19
C LYS A 395 -1.36 -19.33 -5.01
N SER A 396 -0.71 -20.45 -5.32
CA SER A 396 0.01 -21.29 -4.35
C SER A 396 1.50 -21.00 -4.44
N PHE A 397 2.11 -20.59 -3.31
CA PHE A 397 3.55 -20.31 -3.21
C PHE A 397 4.29 -21.37 -2.40
N ASN A 398 3.86 -22.63 -2.48
CA ASN A 398 4.41 -23.74 -1.69
C ASN A 398 5.87 -24.11 -2.03
N ASP A 399 6.36 -23.75 -3.22
CA ASP A 399 7.69 -24.16 -3.68
C ASP A 399 8.82 -23.38 -3.01
N ASP A 400 9.58 -24.05 -2.14
CA ASP A 400 10.77 -23.50 -1.45
C ASP A 400 12.08 -23.84 -2.18
N PHE A 401 12.08 -23.64 -3.50
CA PHE A 401 13.25 -23.81 -4.34
C PHE A 401 13.21 -22.84 -5.52
N SER A 402 14.36 -22.65 -6.16
CA SER A 402 14.47 -21.75 -7.32
C SER A 402 13.79 -22.37 -8.55
N ILE A 403 12.78 -21.68 -9.06
CA ILE A 403 12.03 -22.03 -10.27
C ILE A 403 12.27 -20.95 -11.32
N ASN A 404 12.47 -21.36 -12.57
CA ASN A 404 12.58 -20.40 -13.67
C ASN A 404 11.23 -19.69 -13.88
N TYR A 405 11.18 -18.38 -13.63
CA TYR A 405 9.97 -17.60 -13.70
C TYR A 405 9.76 -17.05 -15.10
N LYS A 406 8.69 -17.53 -15.72
CA LYS A 406 8.28 -17.10 -17.05
C LYS A 406 6.90 -16.47 -17.01
N ARG A 407 6.69 -15.44 -17.83
CA ARG A 407 5.40 -14.75 -17.94
C ARG A 407 4.98 -14.57 -19.38
N ASN A 408 3.74 -14.93 -19.67
CA ASN A 408 3.15 -14.63 -20.95
C ASN A 408 2.61 -13.20 -20.93
N ILE A 409 2.90 -12.46 -22.00
CA ILE A 409 2.30 -11.15 -22.24
C ILE A 409 1.69 -11.12 -23.63
N GLU A 410 0.57 -10.41 -23.74
CA GLU A 410 -0.04 -10.00 -24.99
C GLU A 410 0.29 -8.54 -25.24
N ILE A 411 0.66 -8.21 -26.46
CA ILE A 411 0.86 -6.83 -26.89
C ILE A 411 -0.01 -6.59 -28.10
N ASP A 412 -0.91 -5.62 -27.98
CA ASP A 412 -1.61 -5.08 -29.11
C ASP A 412 -0.79 -3.92 -29.69
N ALA A 413 -0.19 -4.17 -30.86
CA ALA A 413 0.64 -3.18 -31.55
C ALA A 413 -0.16 -1.95 -32.04
N GLU A 414 -1.49 -2.04 -32.15
CA GLU A 414 -2.35 -0.94 -32.60
C GLU A 414 -2.74 -0.01 -31.45
N SER A 415 -3.17 -0.57 -30.31
CA SER A 415 -3.50 0.21 -29.11
C SER A 415 -2.28 0.58 -28.24
N LYS A 416 -1.11 -0.02 -28.51
CA LYS A 416 0.11 0.06 -27.69
C LYS A 416 -0.12 -0.37 -26.23
N THR A 417 -1.11 -1.21 -26.00
CA THR A 417 -1.43 -1.75 -24.68
C THR A 417 -0.69 -3.07 -24.48
N ILE A 418 -0.31 -3.34 -23.23
CA ILE A 418 0.30 -4.60 -22.83
C ILE A 418 -0.63 -5.23 -21.81
N THR A 419 -1.04 -6.45 -22.09
CA THR A 419 -1.86 -7.26 -21.18
C THR A 419 -0.99 -8.41 -20.68
N LEU A 420 -0.94 -8.59 -19.37
CA LEU A 420 -0.33 -9.79 -18.79
C LEU A 420 -1.36 -10.93 -18.90
N ILE A 421 -1.01 -11.99 -19.62
CA ILE A 421 -1.87 -13.19 -19.78
C ILE A 421 -1.57 -14.20 -18.68
#